data_AF-A0A8T2VG94-F1
#
_entry.id   AF-A0A8T2VG94-F1
#
_cell.length_a   1.000
_cell.length_b   1.000
_cell.length_c   1.000
_cell.angle_alpha   90.00
_cell.angle_beta   90.00
_cell.angle_gamma   90.00
#
_symmetry.space_group_name_H-M   'P 1'
#
loop_
_entity.id
_entity.type
_entity.pdbx_description
1 polymer ?
#
loop_
_entity_poly.entity_id
_entity_poly.type
_entity_poly.pdbx_seq_one_letter_code
_entity_poly.pdbx_strand_id
1 'polypeptide(L)'
;MRSLCRVERHFDAIVYSFLVIGQSMFPIMSRCTMEIIERWSSKDLKRHEIDVFTELKTLSADIIARTAFGSSYAEAKQIFELQQEQMLLASKIQGRPFIPGVRFIPTAFNRRCWRIEKSIEELTLRVIEKRTQCRKLDQHEDAHDDDLLGLMIDAMEHRGMERRTMSMGMADIIGESKTFFAAGQETSSTCMSWTLMLLAAHPEWQERVREEVRTACDAFGFPTSDSLHRLKLVGVCLA
;
A
#
# COMPACT_ATOMS: atom_id res chain seq x y z
N MET A 1 -16.56 2.14 34.90
CA MET A 1 -17.38 2.75 33.82
C MET A 1 -16.62 3.77 32.97
N ARG A 2 -15.89 4.75 33.53
CA ARG A 2 -15.11 5.73 32.72
C ARG A 2 -13.96 5.13 31.89
N SER A 3 -13.38 4.01 32.30
CA SER A 3 -12.33 3.29 31.56
C SER A 3 -12.88 2.49 30.37
N LEU A 4 -14.04 1.85 30.54
CA LEU A 4 -14.74 1.08 29.48
C LEU A 4 -15.21 2.00 28.34
N CYS A 5 -15.83 3.15 28.65
CA CYS A 5 -16.20 4.15 27.62
C CYS A 5 -15.00 4.80 26.90
N ARG A 6 -13.77 4.65 27.41
CA ARG A 6 -12.56 5.15 26.72
C ARG A 6 -12.07 4.12 25.72
N VAL A 7 -12.10 2.83 26.09
CA VAL A 7 -11.73 1.72 25.19
C VAL A 7 -12.74 1.57 24.05
N GLU A 8 -14.04 1.67 24.31
CA GLU A 8 -15.08 1.66 23.25
C GLU A 8 -14.90 2.82 22.27
N ARG A 9 -14.66 4.05 22.75
CA ARG A 9 -14.41 5.19 21.87
C ARG A 9 -13.13 5.07 21.05
N HIS A 10 -12.08 4.45 21.59
CA HIS A 10 -10.87 4.17 20.82
C HIS A 10 -11.10 3.07 19.78
N PHE A 11 -11.87 2.04 20.11
CA PHE A 11 -12.23 0.97 19.18
C PHE A 11 -13.13 1.48 18.06
N ASP A 12 -14.16 2.26 18.39
CA ASP A 12 -15.06 2.88 17.41
C ASP A 12 -14.31 3.88 16.52
N ALA A 13 -13.39 4.68 17.08
CA ALA A 13 -12.55 5.56 16.29
C ALA A 13 -11.62 4.79 15.35
N ILE A 14 -11.02 3.69 15.80
CA ILE A 14 -10.19 2.83 14.95
C ILE A 14 -11.02 2.21 13.83
N VAL A 15 -12.16 1.61 14.15
CA VAL A 15 -13.08 1.00 13.17
C VAL A 15 -13.58 2.04 12.17
N TYR A 16 -13.96 3.22 12.66
CA TYR A 16 -14.41 4.32 11.81
C TYR A 16 -13.28 4.82 10.90
N SER A 17 -12.07 5.04 11.43
CA SER A 17 -10.90 5.38 10.60
C SER A 17 -10.61 4.31 9.55
N PHE A 18 -10.65 3.02 9.90
CA PHE A 18 -10.47 1.93 8.92
C PHE A 18 -11.57 1.91 7.85
N LEU A 19 -12.82 2.20 8.22
CA LEU A 19 -13.96 2.18 7.31
C LEU A 19 -13.95 3.40 6.37
N VAL A 20 -13.60 4.58 6.90
CA VAL A 20 -13.39 5.80 6.12
C VAL A 20 -12.21 5.65 5.16
N ILE A 21 -11.09 5.11 5.63
CA ILE A 21 -9.91 4.81 4.79
C ILE A 21 -10.29 3.79 3.71
N GLY A 22 -11.02 2.72 4.06
CA GLY A 22 -11.48 1.74 3.07
C GLY A 22 -12.35 2.35 1.97
N GLN A 23 -13.25 3.27 2.33
CA GLN A 23 -14.12 3.98 1.38
C GLN A 23 -13.34 4.98 0.52
N SER A 24 -12.35 5.69 1.07
CA SER A 24 -11.51 6.63 0.31
C SER A 24 -10.53 5.92 -0.63
N MET A 25 -10.07 4.72 -0.26
CA MET A 25 -9.17 3.90 -1.09
C MET A 25 -9.87 3.24 -2.28
N PHE A 26 -11.16 2.91 -2.16
CA PHE A 26 -11.89 2.14 -3.18
C PHE A 26 -11.86 2.78 -4.58
N PRO A 27 -12.14 4.09 -4.77
CA PRO A 27 -12.04 4.72 -6.10
C PRO A 27 -10.64 4.65 -6.69
N ILE A 28 -9.60 4.75 -5.84
CA ILE A 28 -8.20 4.66 -6.27
C ILE A 28 -7.88 3.23 -6.73
N MET A 29 -8.27 2.22 -5.95
CA MET A 29 -8.12 0.80 -6.29
C MET A 29 -8.81 0.46 -7.61
N SER A 30 -10.06 0.91 -7.77
CA SER A 30 -10.85 0.69 -8.97
C SER A 30 -10.19 1.32 -10.20
N ARG A 31 -9.76 2.59 -10.09
CA ARG A 31 -9.03 3.29 -11.16
C ARG A 31 -7.75 2.56 -11.57
N CYS A 32 -6.88 2.20 -10.62
CA CYS A 32 -5.63 1.48 -10.93
C CYS A 32 -5.90 0.13 -11.61
N THR A 33 -6.96 -0.56 -11.18
CA THR A 33 -7.35 -1.85 -11.75
C THR A 33 -7.86 -1.68 -13.19
N MET A 34 -8.69 -0.67 -13.45
CA MET A 34 -9.15 -0.35 -14.80
C MET A 34 -8.00 -0.02 -15.76
N GLU A 35 -7.02 0.78 -15.33
CA GLU A 35 -5.83 1.12 -16.15
C GLU A 35 -5.09 -0.16 -16.64
N ILE A 36 -4.99 -1.19 -15.79
CA ILE A 36 -4.37 -2.47 -16.16
C ILE A 36 -5.28 -3.29 -17.08
N ILE A 37 -6.58 -3.35 -16.80
CA ILE A 37 -7.55 -4.08 -17.64
C ILE A 37 -7.59 -3.50 -19.05
N GLU A 38 -7.60 -2.17 -19.19
CA GLU A 38 -7.53 -1.49 -20.49
C GLU A 38 -6.23 -1.80 -21.22
N ARG A 39 -5.09 -1.77 -20.51
CA ARG A 39 -3.79 -2.16 -21.05
C ARG A 39 -3.75 -3.62 -21.51
N TRP A 40 -4.41 -4.53 -20.80
CA TRP A 40 -4.47 -5.95 -21.19
C TRP A 40 -5.42 -6.15 -22.38
N SER A 41 -6.56 -5.46 -22.39
CA SER A 41 -7.57 -5.55 -23.44
C SER A 41 -7.09 -5.01 -24.79
N SER A 42 -6.16 -4.05 -24.76
CA SER A 42 -5.53 -3.52 -25.98
C SER A 42 -4.48 -4.45 -26.60
N LYS A 43 -4.04 -5.50 -25.89
CA LYS A 43 -3.06 -6.48 -26.40
C LYS A 43 -3.78 -7.60 -27.15
N ASP A 44 -3.18 -8.04 -28.26
CA ASP A 44 -3.60 -9.29 -28.91
C ASP A 44 -3.12 -10.49 -28.10
N LEU A 45 -3.98 -10.96 -27.18
CA LEU A 45 -3.72 -12.10 -26.28
C LEU A 45 -3.52 -13.43 -27.01
N LYS A 46 -3.83 -13.52 -28.32
CA LYS A 46 -3.51 -14.73 -29.11
C LYS A 46 -2.05 -14.79 -29.54
N ARG A 47 -1.33 -13.66 -29.47
CA ARG A 47 0.07 -13.52 -29.88
C ARG A 47 1.00 -13.12 -28.74
N HIS A 48 0.45 -12.67 -27.61
CA HIS A 48 1.22 -12.15 -26.49
C HIS A 48 0.76 -12.82 -25.19
N GLU A 49 1.71 -13.44 -24.50
CA GLU A 49 1.53 -13.90 -23.13
C GLU A 49 1.73 -12.72 -22.16
N ILE A 50 0.94 -12.70 -21.09
CA ILE A 50 1.04 -11.71 -20.02
C ILE A 50 1.54 -12.42 -18.76
N ASP A 51 2.65 -11.94 -18.20
CA ASP A 51 3.07 -12.32 -16.86
C ASP A 51 2.17 -11.63 -15.83
N VAL A 52 1.11 -12.33 -15.43
CA VAL A 52 0.10 -11.85 -14.48
C VAL A 52 0.74 -11.50 -13.13
N PHE A 53 1.76 -12.24 -12.69
CA PHE A 53 2.41 -11.98 -11.40
C PHE A 53 3.11 -10.61 -11.39
N THR A 54 3.90 -10.32 -12.42
CA THR A 54 4.59 -9.03 -12.57
C THR A 54 3.60 -7.87 -12.66
N GLU A 55 2.50 -8.07 -13.39
CA GLU A 55 1.44 -7.06 -13.52
C GLU A 55 0.71 -6.80 -12.18
N LEU A 56 0.39 -7.85 -11.41
CA LEU A 56 -0.24 -7.72 -10.09
C LEU A 56 0.69 -7.10 -9.05
N LYS A 57 2.00 -7.35 -9.14
CA LYS A 57 3.01 -6.63 -8.34
C LYS A 57 3.04 -5.14 -8.66
N THR A 58 2.85 -4.78 -9.92
CA THR A 58 2.76 -3.38 -10.35
C THR A 58 1.44 -2.76 -9.87
N LEU A 59 0.32 -3.48 -10.01
CA LEU A 59 -1.00 -3.03 -9.55
C LEU A 59 -1.00 -2.69 -8.06
N SER A 60 -0.55 -3.63 -7.24
CA SER A 60 -0.50 -3.46 -5.78
C SER A 60 0.44 -2.32 -5.37
N ALA A 61 1.56 -2.13 -6.08
CA ALA A 61 2.46 -1.00 -5.87
C ALA A 61 1.80 0.35 -6.22
N ASP A 62 1.12 0.42 -7.37
CA ASP A 62 0.45 1.64 -7.79
C ASP A 62 -0.74 1.99 -6.88
N ILE A 63 -1.49 0.99 -6.41
CA ILE A 63 -2.56 1.17 -5.43
C ILE A 63 -1.98 1.76 -4.15
N ILE A 64 -1.02 1.08 -3.51
CA ILE A 64 -0.49 1.51 -2.21
C ILE A 64 0.22 2.88 -2.32
N ALA A 65 0.91 3.15 -3.44
CA ALA A 65 1.51 4.45 -3.72
C ALA A 65 0.45 5.56 -3.78
N ARG A 66 -0.63 5.37 -4.53
CA ARG A 66 -1.67 6.40 -4.69
C ARG A 66 -2.54 6.55 -3.44
N THR A 67 -2.81 5.47 -2.72
CA THR A 67 -3.64 5.52 -1.51
C THR A 67 -2.91 6.03 -0.29
N ALA A 68 -1.61 5.71 -0.13
CA ALA A 68 -0.85 6.13 1.04
C ALA A 68 -0.11 7.45 0.81
N PHE A 69 0.23 7.80 -0.45
CA PHE A 69 1.07 8.95 -0.79
C PHE A 69 0.41 9.92 -1.78
N GLY A 70 -0.86 9.72 -2.16
CA GLY A 70 -1.65 10.70 -2.89
C GLY A 70 -0.89 11.44 -3.99
N SER A 71 -0.71 12.76 -3.81
CA SER A 71 -0.02 13.67 -4.73
C SER A 71 1.49 13.38 -4.93
N SER A 72 2.09 12.60 -4.05
CA SER A 72 3.52 12.23 -4.01
C SER A 72 3.79 10.79 -4.46
N TYR A 73 2.87 10.21 -5.23
CA TYR A 73 2.96 8.81 -5.69
C TYR A 73 4.22 8.53 -6.53
N ALA A 74 4.75 9.52 -7.25
CA ALA A 74 5.92 9.34 -8.12
C ALA A 74 7.21 9.15 -7.30
N GLU A 75 7.40 9.98 -6.27
CA GLU A 75 8.48 9.84 -5.30
C GLU A 75 8.31 8.55 -4.48
N ALA A 76 7.07 8.21 -4.12
CA ALA A 76 6.76 6.93 -3.49
C ALA A 76 7.22 5.77 -4.39
N LYS A 77 6.89 5.78 -5.70
CA LYS A 77 7.33 4.77 -6.70
C LYS A 77 8.83 4.47 -6.62
N GLN A 78 9.65 5.50 -6.56
CA GLN A 78 11.10 5.37 -6.45
C GLN A 78 11.54 4.74 -5.11
N ILE A 79 10.87 5.12 -4.01
CA ILE A 79 11.11 4.49 -2.70
C ILE A 79 10.81 2.99 -2.77
N PHE A 80 9.72 2.56 -3.42
CA PHE A 80 9.41 1.13 -3.56
C PHE A 80 10.45 0.35 -4.34
N GLU A 81 10.91 0.88 -5.47
CA GLU A 81 11.93 0.21 -6.29
C GLU A 81 13.20 -0.05 -5.47
N LEU A 82 13.61 0.94 -4.68
CA LEU A 82 14.74 0.84 -3.76
C LEU A 82 14.48 -0.16 -2.61
N GLN A 83 13.26 -0.18 -2.05
CA GLN A 83 12.89 -1.15 -1.01
C GLN A 83 12.87 -2.59 -1.53
N GLN A 84 12.37 -2.82 -2.75
CA GLN A 84 12.37 -4.13 -3.36
C GLN A 84 13.80 -4.64 -3.56
N GLU A 85 14.71 -3.78 -4.01
CA GLU A 85 16.12 -4.13 -4.09
C GLU A 85 16.71 -4.43 -2.70
N GLN A 86 16.35 -3.63 -1.68
CA GLN A 86 16.78 -3.88 -0.30
C GLN A 86 16.35 -5.28 0.18
N MET A 87 15.11 -5.68 -0.11
CA MET A 87 14.57 -7.00 0.25
C MET A 87 15.27 -8.13 -0.51
N LEU A 88 15.56 -7.94 -1.80
CA LEU A 88 16.35 -8.90 -2.60
C LEU A 88 17.78 -9.05 -2.09
N LEU A 89 18.38 -7.98 -1.55
CA LEU A 89 19.70 -8.07 -0.91
C LEU A 89 19.61 -8.77 0.45
N ALA A 90 18.56 -8.49 1.22
CA ALA A 90 18.31 -9.14 2.51
C ALA A 90 18.10 -10.66 2.35
N SER A 91 17.38 -11.10 1.31
CA SER A 91 17.17 -12.54 1.06
C SER A 91 18.47 -13.28 0.73
N LYS A 92 19.45 -12.64 0.08
CA LYS A 92 20.77 -13.24 -0.23
C LYS A 92 21.63 -13.55 1.01
N ILE A 93 21.33 -12.89 2.12
CA ILE A 93 22.02 -13.10 3.40
C ILE A 93 21.17 -13.90 4.39
N GLN A 94 19.92 -14.23 4.02
CA GLN A 94 19.05 -15.10 4.80
C GLN A 94 19.71 -16.48 4.97
N GLY A 95 19.74 -16.98 6.19
CA GLY A 95 20.38 -18.26 6.53
C GLY A 95 21.91 -18.22 6.69
N ARG A 96 22.56 -17.06 6.50
CA ARG A 96 23.98 -16.91 6.85
C ARG A 96 24.15 -16.72 8.37
N PRO A 97 25.23 -17.25 8.98
CA PRO A 97 25.51 -17.00 10.39
C PRO A 97 25.69 -15.50 10.63
N PHE A 98 25.07 -14.98 11.69
CA PHE A 98 25.23 -13.60 12.09
C PHE A 98 26.64 -13.38 12.64
N ILE A 99 27.44 -12.61 11.91
CA ILE A 99 28.79 -12.20 12.34
C ILE A 99 28.73 -10.71 12.71
N PRO A 100 28.86 -10.35 14.00
CA PRO A 100 28.92 -8.96 14.42
C PRO A 100 30.01 -8.19 13.65
N GLY A 101 29.73 -6.94 13.27
CA GLY A 101 30.72 -6.08 12.62
C GLY A 101 30.79 -6.18 11.09
N VAL A 102 30.42 -7.32 10.48
CA VAL A 102 30.49 -7.51 9.02
C VAL A 102 29.63 -6.50 8.25
N ARG A 103 28.52 -6.03 8.83
CA ARG A 103 27.66 -4.98 8.26
C ARG A 103 28.39 -3.65 8.05
N PHE A 104 29.46 -3.35 8.81
CA PHE A 104 30.20 -2.08 8.73
C PHE A 104 31.39 -2.13 7.77
N ILE A 105 31.75 -3.31 7.27
CA ILE A 105 32.86 -3.47 6.32
C ILE A 105 32.41 -2.92 4.95
N PRO A 106 33.19 -2.06 4.26
CA PRO A 106 32.80 -1.48 2.98
C PRO A 106 32.96 -2.49 1.83
N THR A 107 32.21 -3.60 1.88
CA THR A 107 32.06 -4.53 0.76
C THR A 107 31.16 -3.92 -0.31
N ALA A 108 31.21 -4.42 -1.55
CA ALA A 108 30.30 -3.96 -2.60
C ALA A 108 28.82 -4.14 -2.21
N PHE A 109 28.51 -5.23 -1.51
CA PHE A 109 27.19 -5.51 -0.96
C PHE A 109 26.77 -4.47 0.08
N ASN A 110 27.55 -4.26 1.14
CA ASN A 110 27.21 -3.30 2.19
C ASN A 110 27.14 -1.87 1.66
N ARG A 111 28.04 -1.48 0.76
CA ARG A 111 27.98 -0.17 0.08
C ARG A 111 26.72 0.00 -0.76
N ARG A 112 26.14 -1.07 -1.31
CA ARG A 112 24.86 -1.00 -2.01
C ARG A 112 23.72 -0.84 -1.02
N CYS A 113 23.71 -1.63 0.07
CA CYS A 113 22.72 -1.49 1.14
C CYS A 113 22.70 -0.06 1.73
N TRP A 114 23.86 0.51 2.05
CA TRP A 114 23.94 1.89 2.58
C TRP A 114 23.46 2.94 1.59
N ARG A 115 23.78 2.79 0.29
CA ARG A 115 23.29 3.71 -0.75
C ARG A 115 21.77 3.65 -0.85
N ILE A 116 21.19 2.45 -0.85
CA ILE A 116 19.74 2.27 -0.88
C ILE A 116 19.09 2.90 0.35
N GLU A 117 19.60 2.60 1.54
CA GLU A 117 19.10 3.13 2.82
C GLU A 117 19.11 4.67 2.82
N LYS A 118 20.23 5.27 2.40
CA LYS A 118 20.37 6.72 2.28
C LYS A 118 19.44 7.33 1.23
N SER A 119 19.32 6.72 0.04
CA SER A 119 18.44 7.22 -1.02
C SER A 119 16.97 7.16 -0.62
N ILE A 120 16.54 6.11 0.09
CA ILE A 120 15.19 6.04 0.63
C ILE A 120 14.97 7.17 1.65
N GLU A 121 15.89 7.38 2.59
CA GLU A 121 15.80 8.46 3.57
C GLU A 121 15.68 9.84 2.90
N GLU A 122 16.56 10.15 1.95
CA GLU A 122 16.54 11.42 1.19
C GLU A 122 15.24 11.61 0.38
N LEU A 123 14.70 10.54 -0.23
CA LEU A 123 13.43 10.62 -0.95
C LEU A 123 12.26 10.87 0.00
N THR A 124 12.19 10.14 1.11
CA THR A 124 11.07 10.31 2.06
C THR A 124 11.10 11.67 2.73
N LEU A 125 12.29 12.17 3.10
CA LEU A 125 12.45 13.54 3.62
C LEU A 125 11.94 14.58 2.63
N ARG A 126 12.32 14.47 1.35
CA ARG A 126 11.86 15.40 0.31
C ARG A 126 10.34 15.40 0.15
N VAL A 127 9.70 14.22 0.23
CA VAL A 127 8.24 14.12 0.15
C VAL A 127 7.57 14.85 1.33
N ILE A 128 8.06 14.61 2.55
CA ILE A 128 7.49 15.23 3.76
C ILE A 128 7.70 16.74 3.74
N GLU A 129 8.93 17.21 3.43
CA GLU A 129 9.24 18.63 3.33
C GLU A 129 8.38 19.35 2.29
N LYS A 130 8.22 18.76 1.09
CA LYS A 130 7.39 19.30 0.01
C LYS A 130 5.94 19.48 0.47
N ARG A 131 5.37 18.48 1.14
CA ARG A 131 3.99 18.53 1.65
C ARG A 131 3.82 19.56 2.77
N THR A 132 4.73 19.57 3.75
CA THR A 132 4.71 20.56 4.83
C THR A 132 4.84 22.00 4.28
N GLN A 133 5.61 22.21 3.22
CA GLN A 133 5.73 23.52 2.57
C GLN A 133 4.46 23.91 1.81
N CYS A 134 3.87 23.02 1.01
CA CYS A 134 2.61 23.28 0.30
C CYS A 134 1.50 23.71 1.27
N ARG A 135 1.34 23.00 2.39
CA ARG A 135 0.36 23.33 3.43
C ARG A 135 0.54 24.72 4.02
N LYS A 136 1.79 25.14 4.27
CA LYS A 136 2.09 26.49 4.79
C LYS A 136 1.76 27.59 3.79
N LEU A 137 1.84 27.30 2.49
CA LEU A 137 1.56 28.27 1.43
C LEU A 137 0.07 28.40 1.14
N ASP A 138 -0.70 27.31 1.25
CA ASP A 138 -2.10 27.28 0.81
C ASP A 138 -3.09 27.99 1.74
N GLN A 139 -2.71 28.43 2.95
CA GLN A 139 -3.51 29.21 3.94
C GLN A 139 -4.95 28.70 4.24
N HIS A 140 -5.36 27.58 3.67
CA HIS A 140 -6.62 26.90 3.95
C HIS A 140 -6.38 25.91 5.09
N GLU A 141 -7.00 26.17 6.23
CA GLU A 141 -7.00 25.31 7.43
C GLU A 141 -7.54 23.89 7.15
N ASP A 142 -8.25 23.69 6.02
CA ASP A 142 -8.90 22.44 5.60
C ASP A 142 -8.18 21.69 4.47
N ALA A 143 -6.96 22.10 4.07
CA ALA A 143 -6.16 21.35 3.09
C ALA A 143 -5.51 20.12 3.73
N HIS A 144 -6.34 19.20 4.24
CA HIS A 144 -5.89 17.93 4.76
C HIS A 144 -5.71 16.94 3.61
N ASP A 145 -4.52 16.35 3.53
CA ASP A 145 -4.31 15.20 2.65
C ASP A 145 -4.98 14.00 3.34
N ASP A 146 -6.11 13.51 2.81
CA ASP A 146 -6.83 12.33 3.32
C ASP A 146 -6.06 10.99 3.12
N ASP A 147 -4.79 11.06 2.71
CA ASP A 147 -3.92 9.91 2.55
C ASP A 147 -3.10 9.62 3.82
N LEU A 148 -2.59 8.39 3.93
CA LEU A 148 -1.87 7.91 5.11
C LEU A 148 -0.71 8.84 5.51
N LEU A 149 0.07 9.32 4.54
CA LEU A 149 1.19 10.21 4.83
C LEU A 149 0.70 11.56 5.38
N GLY A 150 -0.39 12.09 4.82
CA GLY A 150 -1.06 13.27 5.32
C GLY A 150 -1.46 13.13 6.79
N LEU A 151 -2.18 12.06 7.12
CA LEU A 151 -2.59 11.73 8.49
C LEU A 151 -1.40 11.62 9.46
N MET A 152 -0.28 11.04 9.00
CA MET A 152 0.94 10.91 9.80
C MET A 152 1.63 12.26 10.05
N ILE A 153 1.63 13.16 9.06
CA ILE A 153 2.17 14.52 9.20
C ILE A 153 1.31 15.34 10.17
N ASP A 154 -0.02 15.24 10.09
CA ASP A 154 -0.92 15.94 11.01
C ASP A 154 -0.77 15.46 12.45
N ALA A 155 -0.64 14.14 12.64
CA ALA A 155 -0.36 13.55 13.95
C ALA A 155 0.97 14.04 14.56
N MET A 156 1.93 14.46 13.72
CA MET A 156 3.18 15.09 14.14
C MET A 156 2.98 16.58 14.49
N GLU A 157 2.22 17.34 13.69
CA GLU A 157 2.06 18.80 13.82
C GLU A 157 1.12 19.23 14.97
N HIS A 158 0.03 18.50 15.24
CA HIS A 158 -0.92 18.82 16.32
C HIS A 158 -0.36 18.67 17.75
N ARG A 159 0.92 18.30 17.90
CA ARG A 159 1.60 18.06 19.19
C ARG A 159 2.38 19.24 19.74
N GLY A 160 2.24 20.42 19.16
CA GLY A 160 2.84 21.66 19.68
C GLY A 160 2.39 22.07 21.10
N MET A 161 1.34 21.44 21.68
CA MET A 161 0.76 21.87 22.96
C MET A 161 0.85 20.89 24.14
N GLU A 162 1.03 19.57 23.97
CA GLU A 162 1.12 18.64 25.12
C GLU A 162 2.23 17.58 24.96
N ARG A 163 3.20 17.63 25.87
CA ARG A 163 4.41 16.81 25.89
C ARG A 163 4.18 15.51 26.68
N ARG A 164 4.69 14.40 26.13
CA ARG A 164 4.99 13.08 26.75
C ARG A 164 3.91 11.99 26.69
N THR A 165 3.96 11.16 25.63
CA THR A 165 4.30 9.71 25.65
C THR A 165 4.07 9.17 24.23
N MET A 166 5.07 8.53 23.61
CA MET A 166 5.05 7.98 22.23
C MET A 166 5.02 9.05 21.12
N SER A 167 6.16 9.71 20.86
CA SER A 167 6.32 10.69 19.77
C SER A 167 6.79 10.00 18.49
N MET A 168 6.02 10.10 17.40
CA MET A 168 6.45 9.70 16.06
C MET A 168 7.35 10.82 15.51
N GLY A 169 8.67 10.61 15.50
CA GLY A 169 9.62 11.50 14.85
C GLY A 169 9.60 11.31 13.33
N MET A 170 10.29 12.19 12.61
CA MET A 170 10.48 12.07 11.15
C MET A 170 11.02 10.67 10.76
N ALA A 171 11.99 10.16 11.52
CA ALA A 171 12.54 8.82 11.31
C ALA A 171 11.49 7.71 11.49
N ASP A 172 10.53 7.90 12.41
CA ASP A 172 9.46 6.94 12.65
C ASP A 172 8.42 7.01 11.52
N ILE A 173 8.07 8.20 11.00
CA ILE A 173 7.21 8.33 9.81
C ILE A 173 7.83 7.60 8.61
N ILE A 174 9.14 7.78 8.41
CA ILE A 174 9.91 7.10 7.36
C ILE A 174 9.87 5.58 7.57
N GLY A 175 10.05 5.10 8.80
CA GLY A 175 10.04 3.67 9.15
C GLY A 175 8.66 3.02 8.97
N GLU A 176 7.62 3.67 9.47
CA GLU A 176 6.23 3.18 9.37
C GLU A 176 5.74 3.19 7.92
N SER A 177 6.06 4.24 7.16
CA SER A 177 5.78 4.30 5.71
C SER A 177 6.39 3.10 4.97
N LYS A 178 7.69 2.85 5.21
CA LYS A 178 8.40 1.71 4.61
C LYS A 178 7.75 0.37 4.94
N THR A 179 7.30 0.21 6.18
CA THR A 179 6.69 -1.02 6.66
C THR A 179 5.32 -1.23 6.03
N PHE A 180 4.48 -0.19 5.99
CA PHE A 180 3.15 -0.23 5.39
C PHE A 180 3.22 -0.62 3.91
N PHE A 181 4.20 -0.08 3.18
CA PHE A 181 4.45 -0.41 1.78
C PHE A 181 4.82 -1.87 1.54
N ALA A 182 5.84 -2.36 2.26
CA ALA A 182 6.31 -3.73 2.10
C ALA A 182 5.18 -4.72 2.43
N ALA A 183 4.45 -4.45 3.52
CA ALA A 183 3.33 -5.28 3.94
C ALA A 183 2.19 -5.27 2.92
N GLY A 184 1.79 -4.10 2.41
CA GLY A 184 0.64 -3.96 1.52
C GLY A 184 0.86 -4.50 0.11
N GLN A 185 2.05 -4.28 -0.47
CA GLN A 185 2.32 -4.68 -1.85
C GLN A 185 2.50 -6.20 -1.99
N GLU A 186 3.43 -6.78 -1.23
CA GLU A 186 3.87 -8.16 -1.46
C GLU A 186 2.78 -9.17 -1.09
N THR A 187 2.08 -8.93 0.02
CA THR A 187 0.99 -9.81 0.45
C THR A 187 -0.18 -9.79 -0.53
N SER A 188 -0.61 -8.59 -0.96
CA SER A 188 -1.74 -8.43 -1.88
C SER A 188 -1.43 -9.01 -3.27
N SER A 189 -0.26 -8.71 -3.84
CA SER A 189 0.13 -9.26 -5.15
C SER A 189 0.24 -10.78 -5.11
N THR A 190 0.81 -11.33 -4.04
CA THR A 190 0.92 -12.79 -3.86
C THR A 190 -0.47 -13.43 -3.73
N CYS A 191 -1.34 -12.89 -2.87
CA CYS A 191 -2.70 -13.38 -2.68
C CYS A 191 -3.50 -13.37 -4.00
N MET A 192 -3.52 -12.25 -4.71
CA MET A 192 -4.20 -12.13 -6.01
C MET A 192 -3.63 -13.13 -7.03
N SER A 193 -2.31 -13.30 -7.08
CA SER A 193 -1.66 -14.21 -8.03
C SER A 193 -2.03 -15.67 -7.78
N TRP A 194 -1.97 -16.11 -6.52
CA TRP A 194 -2.41 -17.46 -6.14
C TRP A 194 -3.90 -17.66 -6.41
N THR A 195 -4.73 -16.67 -6.10
CA THR A 195 -6.18 -16.74 -6.34
C THR A 195 -6.47 -16.90 -7.83
N LEU A 196 -5.88 -16.08 -8.70
CA LEU A 196 -6.06 -16.19 -10.14
C LEU A 196 -5.54 -17.52 -10.70
N MET A 197 -4.39 -17.99 -10.20
CA MET A 197 -3.83 -19.28 -10.59
C MET A 197 -4.77 -20.45 -10.20
N LEU A 198 -5.31 -20.44 -8.97
CA LEU A 198 -6.25 -21.45 -8.50
C LEU A 198 -7.56 -21.40 -9.29
N LEU A 199 -8.12 -20.22 -9.55
CA LEU A 199 -9.31 -20.07 -10.39
C LEU A 199 -9.07 -20.57 -11.82
N ALA A 200 -7.89 -20.34 -12.39
CA ALA A 200 -7.54 -20.88 -13.71
C ALA A 200 -7.43 -22.42 -13.71
N ALA A 201 -6.97 -23.01 -12.59
CA ALA A 201 -6.88 -24.46 -12.42
C ALA A 201 -8.25 -25.12 -12.11
N HIS A 202 -9.23 -24.35 -11.64
CA HIS A 202 -10.57 -24.80 -11.24
C HIS A 202 -11.68 -24.03 -11.98
N PRO A 203 -11.94 -24.33 -13.27
CA PRO A 203 -12.90 -23.59 -14.10
C PRO A 203 -14.33 -23.57 -13.53
N GLU A 204 -14.74 -24.61 -12.81
CA GLU A 204 -16.03 -24.70 -12.14
C GLU A 204 -16.19 -23.63 -11.05
N TRP A 205 -15.12 -23.34 -10.31
CA TRP A 205 -15.09 -22.26 -9.32
C TRP A 205 -15.00 -20.90 -9.99
N GLN A 206 -14.21 -20.81 -11.07
CA GLN A 206 -14.10 -19.58 -11.86
C GLN A 206 -15.45 -19.12 -12.40
N GLU A 207 -16.27 -20.02 -12.95
CA GLU A 207 -17.57 -19.63 -13.50
C GLU A 207 -18.56 -19.23 -12.40
N ARG A 208 -18.55 -19.92 -11.26
CA ARG A 208 -19.38 -19.55 -10.10
C ARG A 208 -19.04 -18.15 -9.58
N VAL A 209 -17.76 -17.82 -9.50
CA VAL A 209 -17.29 -16.48 -9.09
C VAL A 209 -17.69 -15.42 -10.13
N ARG A 210 -17.54 -15.71 -11.42
CA ARG A 210 -17.99 -14.78 -12.48
C ARG A 210 -19.49 -14.50 -12.39
N GLU A 211 -20.30 -15.53 -12.15
CA GLU A 211 -21.75 -15.38 -12.05
C GLU A 211 -22.17 -14.57 -10.82
N GLU A 212 -21.50 -14.77 -9.68
CA GLU A 212 -21.69 -13.91 -8.51
C GLU A 212 -21.36 -12.45 -8.82
N VAL A 213 -20.21 -12.19 -9.47
CA VAL A 213 -19.79 -10.83 -9.83
C VAL A 213 -20.78 -10.18 -10.79
N ARG A 214 -21.27 -10.88 -11.83
CA ARG A 214 -22.30 -10.36 -12.75
C ARG A 214 -23.54 -9.96 -11.96
N THR A 215 -24.14 -10.91 -11.24
CA THR A 215 -25.35 -10.68 -10.44
C THR A 215 -25.20 -9.52 -9.45
N ALA A 216 -24.02 -9.38 -8.82
CA ALA A 216 -23.74 -8.33 -7.85
C ALA A 216 -23.45 -6.96 -8.49
N CYS A 217 -23.03 -6.90 -9.76
CA CYS A 217 -22.56 -5.68 -10.44
C CYS A 217 -23.45 -5.22 -11.62
N ASP A 218 -24.50 -5.97 -11.97
CA ASP A 218 -25.37 -5.74 -13.14
C ASP A 218 -25.97 -4.32 -13.25
N ALA A 219 -26.03 -3.54 -12.17
CA ALA A 219 -26.50 -2.15 -12.20
C ALA A 219 -25.46 -1.12 -12.70
N PHE A 220 -24.15 -1.43 -12.61
CA PHE A 220 -23.07 -0.44 -12.84
C PHE A 220 -21.93 -0.94 -13.74
N GLY A 221 -21.93 -2.22 -14.14
CA GLY A 221 -20.88 -2.82 -14.98
C GLY A 221 -19.53 -3.04 -14.28
N PHE A 222 -19.32 -2.45 -13.11
CA PHE A 222 -18.13 -2.62 -12.26
C PHE A 222 -18.52 -2.70 -10.78
N PRO A 223 -17.71 -3.36 -9.93
CA PRO A 223 -17.93 -3.37 -8.50
C PRO A 223 -17.90 -1.95 -7.91
N THR A 224 -18.77 -1.68 -6.95
CA THR A 224 -18.75 -0.49 -6.08
C THR A 224 -18.41 -0.90 -4.64
N SER A 225 -18.09 0.06 -3.76
CA SER A 225 -17.91 -0.24 -2.33
C SER A 225 -19.11 -0.98 -1.75
N ASP A 226 -20.32 -0.61 -2.20
CA ASP A 226 -21.56 -1.25 -1.78
C ASP A 226 -21.75 -2.64 -2.40
N SER A 227 -21.15 -2.98 -3.54
CA SER A 227 -21.29 -4.34 -4.07
C SER A 227 -20.42 -5.36 -3.32
N LEU A 228 -19.36 -4.92 -2.62
CA LEU A 228 -18.38 -5.81 -1.98
C LEU A 228 -19.00 -6.79 -0.99
N HIS A 229 -19.99 -6.36 -0.19
CA HIS A 229 -20.65 -7.23 0.79
C HIS A 229 -21.49 -8.36 0.15
N ARG A 230 -21.76 -8.26 -1.16
CA ARG A 230 -22.48 -9.27 -1.95
C ARG A 230 -21.55 -10.31 -2.59
N LEU A 231 -20.24 -10.07 -2.62
CA LEU A 231 -19.23 -10.92 -3.25
C LEU A 231 -18.69 -11.97 -2.27
N LYS A 232 -19.55 -12.88 -1.83
CA LYS A 232 -19.22 -13.87 -0.78
C LYS A 232 -18.29 -14.97 -1.30
N LEU A 233 -18.52 -15.49 -2.49
CA LEU A 233 -17.68 -16.51 -3.11
C LEU A 233 -16.31 -15.95 -3.45
N VAL A 234 -16.22 -14.70 -3.92
CA VAL A 234 -14.92 -14.01 -4.07
C VAL A 234 -14.16 -14.00 -2.74
N GLY A 235 -14.83 -13.67 -1.64
CA GLY A 235 -14.24 -13.71 -0.30
C GLY A 235 -13.74 -15.10 0.11
N VAL A 236 -14.47 -16.16 -0.24
CA VAL A 236 -14.05 -17.56 0.01
C VAL A 236 -12.82 -17.94 -0.80
N CYS A 237 -12.69 -17.47 -2.06
CA CYS A 237 -11.52 -17.76 -2.88
C CYS A 237 -10.26 -17.00 -2.45
N LEU A 238 -10.40 -15.91 -1.71
CA LEU A 238 -9.29 -15.09 -1.20
C LEU A 238 -8.78 -15.53 0.18
N ALA A 239 -9.52 -16.40 0.88
CA ALA A 239 -9.23 -16.88 2.24
C ALA A 239 -8.46 -18.21 2.23
#